data_AF-A0A7W3WRA8-F1
#
_entry.id   AF-A0A7W3WRA8-F1
#
_cell.length_a   1.000
_cell.length_b   1.000
_cell.length_c   1.000
_cell.angle_alpha   90.00
_cell.angle_beta   90.00
_cell.angle_gamma   90.00
#
_symmetry.space_group_name_H-M   'P 1'
#
loop_
_entity.id
_entity.type
_entity.pdbx_description
1 polymer ?
#
loop_
_entity_poly.entity_id
_entity_poly.type
_entity_poly.pdbx_seq_one_letter_code
_entity_poly.pdbx_strand_id
1 'polypeptide(L)'
;MASTWHWLFGDQLGPHFLAPGEPGPARDAPVLMIEARSVFRRRRFHRAKAHLVLSAMRHRAAELGDRVRYVRAETYREGLERAVGDRPVTVRHPTSWAALRLVRGRPATTVLPAAGFLVPHEAFARWAAERGDRALRQEHFYRWVRREHDLLMAGDEPAGGRWNLDRENREPPPPGARALDAPAPYRPRENDIDEEVRHDLDKWERSGDVSFVGRDGPRRFPASRREALAALHRFTTRRLAGFGAHEDAMLAADPVMSHSLLSASLNLGLLDPAECVERAEEE
;
A
#
# COMPACT_ATOMS: atom_id res chain seq x y z
N MET A 1 7.15 30.49 14.30
CA MET A 1 8.02 29.35 13.93
C MET A 1 7.51 28.78 12.62
N ALA A 2 8.34 28.58 11.60
CA ALA A 2 7.88 28.01 10.34
C ALA A 2 7.40 26.57 10.57
N SER A 3 6.23 26.22 10.03
CA SER A 3 5.67 24.87 10.10
C SER A 3 6.63 23.86 9.46
N THR A 4 7.00 22.80 10.19
CA THR A 4 7.80 21.69 9.67
C THR A 4 7.04 20.97 8.57
N TRP A 5 7.66 20.78 7.40
CA TRP A 5 7.05 20.06 6.29
C TRP A 5 6.90 18.57 6.62
N HIS A 6 5.84 17.93 6.12
CA HIS A 6 5.68 16.49 6.18
C HIS A 6 5.78 15.88 4.78
N TRP A 7 6.80 15.06 4.55
CA TRP A 7 7.05 14.42 3.27
C TRP A 7 6.37 13.05 3.19
N LEU A 8 5.58 12.86 2.14
CA LEU A 8 5.00 11.56 1.76
C LEU A 8 5.78 10.93 0.60
N PHE A 9 6.15 9.67 0.73
CA PHE A 9 6.57 8.84 -0.39
C PHE A 9 5.38 8.36 -1.23
N GLY A 10 5.65 7.88 -2.45
CA GLY A 10 4.62 7.40 -3.37
C GLY A 10 3.87 6.14 -2.91
N ASP A 11 4.29 5.54 -1.80
CA ASP A 11 3.66 4.40 -1.12
C ASP A 11 3.08 4.76 0.25
N GLN A 12 2.95 6.06 0.55
CA GLN A 12 2.44 6.58 1.82
C GLN A 12 1.23 7.51 1.59
N LEU A 13 0.25 7.06 0.81
CA LEU A 13 -0.79 7.95 0.26
C LEU A 13 -2.09 7.99 1.07
N GLY A 14 -2.21 7.19 2.14
CA GLY A 14 -3.38 7.16 3.01
C GLY A 14 -3.44 8.29 4.05
N PRO A 15 -4.61 8.48 4.68
CA PRO A 15 -4.77 9.46 5.75
C PRO A 15 -3.97 9.10 7.02
N HIS A 16 -3.72 7.82 7.29
CA HIS A 16 -2.97 7.36 8.46
C HIS A 16 -1.51 7.85 8.46
N PHE A 17 -0.94 8.18 7.29
CA PHE A 17 0.39 8.81 7.22
C PHE A 17 0.37 10.28 7.64
N LEU A 18 -0.79 10.95 7.57
CA LEU A 18 -1.00 12.35 7.98
C LEU A 18 -1.69 12.49 9.35
N ALA A 19 -1.97 11.39 10.04
CA ALA A 19 -2.64 11.40 11.34
C ALA A 19 -1.80 12.20 12.37
N PRO A 20 -2.36 13.27 12.97
CA PRO A 20 -1.61 14.13 13.88
C PRO A 20 -1.44 13.52 15.27
N GLY A 21 -0.47 14.00 16.03
CA GLY A 21 -0.21 13.61 17.42
C GLY A 21 1.24 13.22 17.63
N GLU A 22 1.60 12.69 18.79
CA GLU A 22 2.89 12.03 18.97
C GLU A 22 2.70 10.53 18.70
N PRO A 23 3.44 9.90 17.77
CA PRO A 23 4.60 10.39 17.03
C PRO A 23 4.29 10.75 15.55
N GLY A 24 3.20 11.45 15.28
CA GLY A 24 2.77 11.94 13.96
C GLY A 24 3.19 13.38 13.63
N PRO A 25 2.86 13.87 12.41
CA PRO A 25 3.08 15.25 12.05
C PRO A 25 2.17 16.22 12.82
N ALA A 26 2.51 17.51 12.79
CA ALA A 26 1.58 18.55 13.23
C ALA A 26 0.29 18.54 12.38
N ARG A 27 -0.85 18.88 12.99
CA ARG A 27 -2.18 18.83 12.34
C ARG A 27 -2.24 19.65 11.04
N ASP A 28 -1.57 20.79 11.03
CA ASP A 28 -1.49 21.76 9.94
C ASP A 28 -0.17 21.70 9.16
N ALA A 29 0.65 20.66 9.36
CA ALA A 29 1.91 20.51 8.65
C ALA A 29 1.70 20.58 7.12
N PRO A 30 2.43 21.45 6.40
CA PRO A 30 2.37 21.49 4.95
C PRO A 30 2.96 20.20 4.38
N VAL A 31 2.31 19.62 3.38
CA VAL A 31 2.67 18.32 2.84
C VAL A 31 3.62 18.50 1.65
N LEU A 32 4.64 17.67 1.56
CA LEU A 32 5.54 17.58 0.42
C LEU A 32 5.35 16.23 -0.26
N MET A 33 5.21 16.24 -1.59
CA MET A 33 5.26 15.04 -2.42
C MET A 33 6.25 15.26 -3.56
N ILE A 34 7.10 14.27 -3.83
CA ILE A 34 8.13 14.36 -4.87
C ILE A 34 7.96 13.21 -5.85
N GLU A 35 7.63 13.54 -7.10
CA GLU A 35 7.65 12.62 -8.24
C GLU A 35 9.08 12.57 -8.81
N ALA A 36 9.86 11.58 -8.38
CA ALA A 36 11.25 11.41 -8.81
C ALA A 36 11.38 10.46 -10.02
N ARG A 37 11.71 11.01 -11.19
CA ARG A 37 11.82 10.24 -12.45
C ARG A 37 12.84 9.10 -12.37
N SER A 38 13.96 9.31 -11.67
CA SER A 38 15.01 8.32 -11.47
C SER A 38 14.52 7.00 -10.87
N VAL A 39 13.38 6.97 -10.17
CA VAL A 39 12.77 5.74 -9.65
C VAL A 39 12.47 4.74 -10.77
N PHE A 40 11.98 5.22 -11.91
CA PHE A 40 11.59 4.39 -13.05
C PHE A 40 12.78 3.91 -13.89
N ARG A 41 13.99 4.47 -13.67
CA ARG A 41 15.23 4.03 -14.33
C ARG A 41 15.97 2.94 -13.57
N ARG A 42 15.70 2.77 -12.26
CA ARG A 42 16.44 1.82 -11.40
C ARG A 42 16.30 0.36 -11.85
N ARG A 43 15.13 0.03 -12.42
CA ARG A 43 14.80 -1.28 -12.96
C ARG A 43 13.81 -1.07 -14.09
N ARG A 44 13.66 -2.07 -14.96
CA ARG A 44 12.62 -2.05 -15.99
C ARG A 44 11.26 -2.33 -15.35
N PHE A 45 10.44 -1.28 -15.18
CA PHE A 45 9.13 -1.38 -14.54
C PHE A 45 8.10 -1.99 -15.48
N HIS A 46 7.10 -2.70 -14.92
CA HIS A 46 5.87 -2.93 -15.67
C HIS A 46 5.13 -1.60 -15.85
N ARG A 47 4.69 -1.30 -17.07
CA ARG A 47 4.08 0.00 -17.43
C ARG A 47 2.83 0.29 -16.59
N ALA A 48 1.96 -0.70 -16.36
CA ALA A 48 0.83 -0.57 -15.42
C ALA A 48 1.23 -0.19 -13.97
N LYS A 49 2.39 -0.66 -13.49
CA LYS A 49 2.86 -0.27 -12.14
C LYS A 49 3.33 1.17 -12.13
N ALA A 50 4.06 1.60 -13.15
CA ALA A 50 4.50 2.99 -13.27
C ALA A 50 3.29 3.94 -13.37
N HIS A 51 2.33 3.60 -14.24
CA HIS A 51 1.07 4.32 -14.39
C HIS A 51 0.30 4.40 -13.08
N LEU A 52 0.14 3.28 -12.37
CA LEU A 52 -0.60 3.23 -11.11
C LEU A 52 0.05 4.09 -10.01
N VAL A 53 1.37 3.99 -9.82
CA VAL A 53 2.07 4.76 -8.78
C VAL A 53 1.96 6.26 -9.05
N LEU A 54 2.22 6.69 -10.29
CA LEU A 54 2.13 8.10 -10.68
C LEU A 54 0.70 8.63 -10.57
N SER A 55 -0.27 7.87 -11.08
CA SER A 55 -1.69 8.23 -10.97
C SER A 55 -2.09 8.36 -9.51
N ALA A 56 -1.70 7.41 -8.65
CA ALA A 56 -2.05 7.48 -7.24
C ALA A 56 -1.43 8.69 -6.53
N MET A 57 -0.17 9.00 -6.82
CA MET A 57 0.49 10.20 -6.29
C MET A 57 -0.22 11.48 -6.75
N ARG A 58 -0.60 11.59 -8.03
CA ARG A 58 -1.25 12.78 -8.58
C ARG A 58 -2.69 12.93 -8.13
N HIS A 59 -3.46 11.83 -8.03
CA HIS A 59 -4.79 11.81 -7.42
C HIS A 59 -4.73 12.24 -5.96
N ARG A 60 -3.75 11.75 -5.18
CA ARG A 60 -3.55 12.18 -3.80
C ARG A 60 -3.18 13.66 -3.72
N ALA A 61 -2.36 14.15 -4.64
CA ALA A 61 -2.02 15.56 -4.69
C ALA A 61 -3.24 16.45 -4.97
N ALA A 62 -4.08 16.05 -5.94
CA ALA A 62 -5.33 16.72 -6.24
C ALA A 62 -6.32 16.70 -5.06
N GLU A 63 -6.41 15.60 -4.32
CA GLU A 63 -7.23 15.48 -3.11
C GLU A 63 -6.78 16.43 -2.00
N LEU A 64 -5.46 16.62 -1.83
CA LEU A 64 -4.90 17.49 -0.79
C LEU A 64 -4.93 18.99 -1.16
N GLY A 65 -5.07 19.32 -2.45
CA GLY A 65 -5.14 20.70 -2.94
C GLY A 65 -3.97 21.56 -2.46
N ASP A 66 -4.26 22.76 -1.96
CA ASP A 66 -3.24 23.73 -1.51
C ASP A 66 -2.42 23.26 -0.31
N ARG A 67 -2.84 22.18 0.38
CA ARG A 67 -2.07 21.63 1.50
C ARG A 67 -0.77 20.96 1.05
N VAL A 68 -0.67 20.54 -0.21
CA VAL A 68 0.50 19.82 -0.73
C VAL A 68 1.30 20.64 -1.73
N ARG A 69 2.61 20.63 -1.56
CA ARG A 69 3.56 21.01 -2.59
C ARG A 69 4.00 19.76 -3.35
N TYR A 70 3.50 19.61 -4.59
CA TYR A 70 3.88 18.52 -5.48
C TYR A 70 5.06 18.94 -6.37
N VAL A 71 6.17 18.20 -6.31
CA VAL A 71 7.40 18.53 -7.04
C VAL A 71 7.76 17.40 -8.00
N ARG A 72 7.75 17.69 -9.31
CA ARG A 72 8.34 16.80 -10.33
C ARG A 72 9.84 17.10 -10.44
N ALA A 73 10.68 16.09 -10.24
CA ALA A 73 12.14 16.21 -10.25
C ALA A 73 12.81 14.95 -10.84
N GLU A 74 14.09 15.04 -11.19
CA GLU A 74 14.85 13.85 -11.60
C GLU A 74 15.11 12.96 -10.38
N THR A 75 15.53 13.54 -9.26
CA THR A 75 15.81 12.78 -8.02
C THR A 75 15.05 13.31 -6.80
N TYR A 76 14.90 12.48 -5.79
CA TYR A 76 14.38 12.93 -4.49
C TYR A 76 15.26 14.02 -3.85
N ARG A 77 16.58 13.96 -4.01
CA ARG A 77 17.50 14.97 -3.46
C ARG A 77 17.25 16.34 -4.09
N GLU A 78 17.16 16.39 -5.41
CA GLU A 78 16.81 17.61 -6.15
C GLU A 78 15.41 18.12 -5.78
N GLY A 79 14.43 17.23 -5.67
CA GLY A 79 13.07 17.60 -5.27
C GLY A 79 13.01 18.20 -3.87
N LEU A 80 13.74 17.62 -2.91
CA LEU A 80 13.88 18.15 -1.55
C LEU A 80 14.56 19.52 -1.55
N GLU A 81 15.67 19.66 -2.27
CA GLU A 81 16.40 20.93 -2.37
C GLU A 81 15.49 22.06 -2.90
N ARG A 82 14.80 21.81 -4.02
CA ARG A 82 13.87 22.78 -4.62
C ARG A 82 12.67 23.10 -3.72
N ALA A 83 12.18 22.12 -2.97
CA ALA A 83 10.98 22.29 -2.18
C ALA A 83 11.26 22.94 -0.82
N VAL A 84 12.31 22.51 -0.13
CA VAL A 84 12.53 22.84 1.28
C VAL A 84 13.95 23.31 1.59
N GLY A 85 14.93 23.08 0.71
CA GLY A 85 16.35 23.34 0.99
C GLY A 85 16.77 22.67 2.31
N ASP A 86 17.33 23.45 3.23
CA ASP A 86 17.75 23.00 4.57
C ASP A 86 16.64 23.03 5.64
N ARG A 87 15.40 23.41 5.30
CA ARG A 87 14.31 23.48 6.28
C ARG A 87 13.98 22.10 6.88
N PRO A 88 13.54 22.02 8.15
CA PRO A 88 13.13 20.76 8.75
C PRO A 88 12.00 20.06 8.00
N VAL A 89 12.10 18.74 7.88
CA VAL A 89 11.10 17.85 7.28
C VAL A 89 10.86 16.66 8.21
N THR A 90 9.62 16.26 8.38
CA THR A 90 9.24 14.97 8.95
C THR A 90 8.86 13.99 7.85
N VAL A 91 9.09 12.70 8.05
CA VAL A 91 8.70 11.64 7.12
C VAL A 91 8.39 10.38 7.89
N ARG A 92 7.33 9.66 7.51
CA ARG A 92 7.05 8.33 8.08
C ARG A 92 8.13 7.35 7.64
N HIS A 93 8.51 6.42 8.51
CA HIS A 93 9.58 5.46 8.23
C HIS A 93 9.45 4.84 6.83
N PRO A 94 10.44 5.02 5.94
CA PRO A 94 10.35 4.49 4.59
C PRO A 94 10.31 2.96 4.54
N THR A 95 9.67 2.40 3.51
CA THR A 95 9.50 0.95 3.31
C THR A 95 10.69 0.27 2.64
N SER A 96 11.74 1.03 2.27
CA SER A 96 12.94 0.48 1.64
C SER A 96 14.22 1.02 2.25
N TRP A 97 15.24 0.17 2.31
CA TRP A 97 16.56 0.54 2.81
C TRP A 97 17.20 1.71 2.05
N ALA A 98 16.98 1.79 0.72
CA ALA A 98 17.50 2.88 -0.08
C ALA A 98 16.86 4.23 0.27
N ALA A 99 15.53 4.25 0.47
CA ALA A 99 14.82 5.45 0.92
C ALA A 99 15.19 5.79 2.38
N LEU A 100 15.31 4.80 3.26
CA LEU A 100 15.75 5.01 4.64
C LEU A 100 17.15 5.63 4.72
N ARG A 101 18.11 5.15 3.91
CA ARG A 101 19.45 5.75 3.81
C ARG A 101 19.39 7.19 3.28
N LEU A 102 18.55 7.46 2.29
CA LEU A 102 18.36 8.81 1.76
C LEU A 102 17.87 9.78 2.85
N VAL A 103 16.82 9.41 3.60
CA VAL A 103 16.25 10.29 4.63
C VAL A 103 17.20 10.48 5.81
N ARG A 104 17.89 9.42 6.25
CA ARG A 104 18.90 9.49 7.33
C ARG A 104 20.14 10.27 6.93
N GLY A 105 20.48 10.29 5.65
CA GLY A 105 21.60 11.07 5.12
C GLY A 105 21.36 12.58 5.04
N ARG A 106 20.16 13.07 5.42
CA ARG A 106 19.82 14.49 5.44
C ARG A 106 19.56 14.94 6.90
N PRO A 107 20.45 15.76 7.51
CA PRO A 107 20.35 16.15 8.93
C PRO A 107 19.02 16.81 9.32
N ALA A 108 18.43 17.60 8.43
CA ALA A 108 17.17 18.30 8.67
C ALA A 108 15.92 17.40 8.50
N THR A 109 16.06 16.07 8.55
CA THR A 109 14.95 15.12 8.40
C THR A 109 14.72 14.33 9.67
N THR A 110 13.51 14.42 10.24
CA THR A 110 13.07 13.58 11.36
C THR A 110 12.26 12.40 10.81
N VAL A 111 12.72 11.19 11.09
CA VAL A 111 12.01 9.96 10.71
C VAL A 111 11.04 9.59 11.83
N LEU A 112 9.74 9.66 11.53
CA LEU A 112 8.66 9.22 12.41
C LEU A 112 8.51 7.70 12.34
N PRO A 113 7.90 7.05 13.34
CA PRO A 113 7.62 5.61 13.31
C PRO A 113 6.84 5.18 12.06
N ALA A 114 7.01 3.92 11.68
CA ALA A 114 6.29 3.33 10.57
C ALA A 114 4.78 3.42 10.81
N ALA A 115 4.04 3.57 9.71
CA ALA A 115 2.59 3.49 9.67
C ALA A 115 2.19 2.55 8.52
N GLY A 116 0.92 2.13 8.49
CA GLY A 116 0.44 1.17 7.48
C GLY A 116 0.80 -0.29 7.79
N PHE A 117 1.05 -0.60 9.08
CA PHE A 117 1.26 -1.96 9.59
C PHE A 117 0.47 -2.13 10.89
N LEU A 118 -0.12 -3.30 11.12
CA LEU A 118 -0.75 -3.64 12.41
C LEU A 118 0.27 -3.66 13.54
N VAL A 119 1.46 -4.20 13.26
CA VAL A 119 2.50 -4.44 14.26
C VAL A 119 3.64 -3.43 14.09
N PRO A 120 3.88 -2.55 15.08
CA PRO A 120 5.03 -1.66 15.07
C PRO A 120 6.37 -2.41 15.12
N HIS A 121 7.45 -1.78 14.65
CA HIS A 121 8.78 -2.39 14.63
C HIS A 121 9.26 -2.82 16.02
N GLU A 122 9.02 -2.00 17.04
CA GLU A 122 9.37 -2.27 18.43
C GLU A 122 8.61 -3.48 19.00
N ALA A 123 7.34 -3.64 18.63
CA ALA A 123 6.53 -4.77 19.06
C ALA A 123 7.02 -6.08 18.40
N PHE A 124 7.34 -6.04 17.10
CA PHE A 124 7.96 -7.18 16.41
C PHE A 124 9.33 -7.54 17.01
N ALA A 125 10.17 -6.54 17.29
CA ALA A 125 11.49 -6.75 17.87
C ALA A 125 11.39 -7.38 19.27
N ARG A 126 10.45 -6.92 20.10
CA ARG A 126 10.16 -7.52 21.41
C ARG A 126 9.70 -8.97 21.27
N TRP A 127 8.70 -9.23 20.43
CA TRP A 127 8.23 -10.59 20.17
C TRP A 127 9.37 -11.51 19.72
N ALA A 128 10.22 -11.05 18.79
CA ALA A 128 11.34 -11.84 18.29
C ALA A 128 12.40 -12.08 19.38
N ALA A 129 12.70 -11.10 20.23
CA ALA A 129 13.65 -11.25 21.33
C ALA A 129 13.16 -12.26 22.39
N GLU A 130 11.87 -12.24 22.71
CA GLU A 130 11.24 -13.20 23.64
C GLU A 130 11.27 -14.65 23.13
N ARG A 131 11.48 -14.86 21.82
CA ARG A 131 11.71 -16.19 21.26
C ARG A 131 13.06 -16.77 21.65
N GLY A 132 14.06 -15.95 21.98
CA GLY A 132 15.44 -16.40 22.22
C GLY A 132 15.98 -17.18 21.02
N ASP A 133 16.59 -18.33 21.28
CA ASP A 133 17.16 -19.20 20.22
C ASP A 133 16.11 -19.98 19.40
N ARG A 134 14.82 -19.83 19.73
CA ARG A 134 13.76 -20.56 19.04
C ARG A 134 13.53 -19.96 17.65
N ALA A 135 13.33 -20.82 16.66
CA ALA A 135 13.00 -20.39 15.30
C ALA A 135 11.77 -19.45 15.26
N LEU A 136 11.89 -18.42 14.42
CA LEU A 136 10.80 -17.50 14.09
C LEU A 136 9.89 -18.17 13.05
N ARG A 137 8.69 -18.56 13.47
CA ARG A 137 7.68 -19.20 12.61
C ARG A 137 6.48 -18.28 12.44
N GLN A 138 5.98 -18.16 11.20
CA GLN A 138 4.82 -17.32 10.88
C GLN A 138 3.60 -17.72 11.71
N GLU A 139 3.36 -19.01 11.94
CA GLU A 139 2.23 -19.47 12.76
C GLU A 139 2.27 -18.91 14.19
N HIS A 140 3.44 -18.92 14.84
CA HIS A 140 3.58 -18.38 16.19
C HIS A 140 3.40 -16.87 16.22
N PHE A 141 3.92 -16.17 15.22
CA PHE A 141 3.73 -14.73 15.08
C PHE A 141 2.26 -14.38 14.86
N TYR A 142 1.58 -15.09 13.96
CA TYR A 142 0.17 -14.90 13.66
C TYR A 142 -0.73 -15.12 14.89
N ARG A 143 -0.50 -16.18 15.68
CA ARG A 143 -1.23 -16.39 16.95
C ARG A 143 -0.98 -15.28 17.96
N TRP A 144 0.23 -14.72 17.99
CA TRP A 144 0.55 -13.59 18.84
C TRP A 144 -0.20 -12.34 18.36
N VAL A 145 -0.12 -11.99 17.07
CA VAL A 145 -0.86 -10.85 16.49
C VAL A 145 -2.36 -10.95 16.76
N ARG A 146 -2.97 -12.12 16.58
CA ARG A 146 -4.40 -12.32 16.84
C ARG A 146 -4.79 -12.02 18.29
N ARG A 147 -3.98 -12.42 19.26
CA ARG A 147 -4.24 -12.11 20.68
C ARG A 147 -4.04 -10.63 20.98
N GLU A 148 -2.95 -10.04 20.50
CA GLU A 148 -2.62 -8.63 20.78
C GLU A 148 -3.64 -7.66 20.19
N HIS A 149 -4.27 -8.04 19.08
CA HIS A 149 -5.25 -7.22 18.37
C HIS A 149 -6.69 -7.69 18.54
N ASP A 150 -6.94 -8.70 19.38
CA ASP A 150 -8.26 -9.32 19.62
C ASP A 150 -9.00 -9.79 18.35
N LEU A 151 -8.24 -10.10 17.29
CA LEU A 151 -8.80 -10.42 15.97
C LEU A 151 -9.37 -11.83 16.00
N LEU A 152 -10.65 -12.03 15.70
CA LEU A 152 -11.37 -13.31 15.68
C LEU A 152 -11.23 -14.11 16.99
N MET A 153 -11.05 -13.45 18.13
CA MET A 153 -10.85 -14.09 19.44
C MET A 153 -12.20 -14.32 20.17
N ALA A 154 -12.25 -15.32 21.03
CA ALA A 154 -13.36 -15.62 21.92
C ALA A 154 -12.82 -15.73 23.36
N GLY A 155 -12.57 -14.58 23.98
CA GLY A 155 -11.71 -14.50 25.17
C GLY A 155 -10.27 -14.87 24.80
N ASP A 156 -9.64 -15.77 25.56
CA ASP A 156 -8.25 -16.17 25.33
C ASP A 156 -8.07 -17.21 24.21
N GLU A 157 -9.18 -17.75 23.68
CA GLU A 157 -9.21 -18.82 22.68
C GLU A 157 -9.58 -18.28 21.28
N PRO A 158 -9.12 -18.91 20.19
CA PRO A 158 -9.52 -18.50 18.85
C PRO A 158 -11.01 -18.79 18.61
N ALA A 159 -11.73 -17.87 17.96
CA ALA A 159 -13.08 -18.14 17.47
C ALA A 159 -13.10 -19.39 16.59
N GLY A 160 -14.14 -20.21 16.77
CA GLY A 160 -14.23 -21.53 16.11
C GLY A 160 -13.27 -22.59 16.66
N GLY A 161 -12.55 -22.32 17.76
CA GLY A 161 -11.71 -23.29 18.47
C GLY A 161 -10.42 -23.70 17.74
N ARG A 162 -10.12 -23.09 16.60
CA ARG A 162 -8.94 -23.42 15.78
C ARG A 162 -8.24 -22.14 15.33
N TRP A 163 -6.92 -22.13 15.41
CA TRP A 163 -6.12 -20.98 14.98
C TRP A 163 -6.08 -20.82 13.46
N ASN A 164 -6.13 -21.93 12.70
CA ASN A 164 -5.89 -21.93 11.27
C ASN A 164 -6.82 -22.93 10.55
N LEU A 165 -7.43 -22.48 9.45
CA LEU A 165 -8.31 -23.26 8.57
C LEU A 165 -7.67 -23.55 7.19
N ASP A 166 -6.38 -23.29 7.00
CA ASP A 166 -5.62 -23.44 5.74
C ASP A 166 -5.77 -24.80 5.05
N ARG A 167 -6.01 -25.87 5.83
CA ARG A 167 -6.27 -27.21 5.24
C ARG A 167 -7.61 -27.30 4.51
N GLU A 168 -8.58 -26.47 4.88
CA GLU A 168 -9.92 -26.40 4.28
C GLU A 168 -9.95 -25.49 3.04
N ASN A 169 -8.90 -24.69 2.80
CA ASN A 169 -8.82 -23.71 1.72
C ASN A 169 -8.20 -24.24 0.41
N ARG A 170 -8.24 -25.57 0.21
CA ARG A 170 -7.50 -26.27 -0.86
C ARG A 170 -8.39 -27.09 -1.79
N GLU A 171 -9.68 -26.77 -1.84
CA GLU A 171 -10.61 -27.46 -2.73
C GLU A 171 -10.26 -27.15 -4.19
N PRO A 172 -10.28 -28.16 -5.08
CA PRO A 172 -10.13 -27.92 -6.50
C PRO A 172 -11.35 -27.15 -7.03
N PRO A 173 -11.21 -26.39 -8.14
CA PRO A 173 -12.36 -25.75 -8.76
C PRO A 173 -13.41 -26.78 -9.19
N PRO A 174 -14.70 -26.40 -9.30
CA PRO A 174 -15.75 -27.32 -9.70
C PRO A 174 -15.42 -28.01 -11.04
N PRO A 175 -15.74 -29.31 -11.21
CA PRO A 175 -15.41 -30.04 -12.43
C PRO A 175 -15.92 -29.34 -13.70
N GLY A 176 -15.01 -29.10 -14.64
CA GLY A 176 -15.34 -28.42 -15.91
C GLY A 176 -15.54 -26.90 -15.81
N ALA A 177 -15.40 -26.29 -14.63
CA ALA A 177 -15.49 -24.85 -14.47
C ALA A 177 -14.36 -24.13 -15.23
N ARG A 178 -14.73 -23.11 -16.00
CA ARG A 178 -13.77 -22.19 -16.64
C ARG A 178 -13.48 -20.96 -15.78
N ALA A 179 -14.39 -20.63 -14.87
CA ALA A 179 -14.29 -19.54 -13.90
C ALA A 179 -15.05 -19.92 -12.64
N LEU A 180 -14.69 -19.31 -11.50
CA LEU A 180 -15.52 -19.40 -10.30
C LEU A 180 -16.74 -18.49 -10.44
N ASP A 181 -17.83 -18.81 -9.75
CA ASP A 181 -19.03 -17.94 -9.68
C ASP A 181 -18.83 -16.76 -8.69
N ALA A 182 -17.64 -16.16 -8.72
CA ALA A 182 -17.32 -15.00 -7.90
C ALA A 182 -17.79 -13.72 -8.62
N PRO A 183 -18.59 -12.84 -7.99
CA PRO A 183 -18.99 -11.58 -8.60
C PRO A 183 -17.78 -10.77 -9.05
N ALA A 184 -17.83 -10.14 -10.23
CA ALA A 184 -16.68 -9.41 -10.78
C ALA A 184 -16.05 -8.43 -9.76
N PRO A 185 -14.72 -8.30 -9.73
CA PRO A 185 -14.03 -7.39 -8.82
C PRO A 185 -14.34 -5.93 -9.18
N TYR A 186 -14.06 -5.02 -8.25
CA TYR A 186 -14.14 -3.59 -8.54
C TYR A 186 -13.21 -3.23 -9.70
N ARG A 187 -13.71 -2.40 -10.63
CA ARG A 187 -12.93 -1.85 -11.75
C ARG A 187 -12.82 -0.34 -11.60
N PRO A 188 -11.60 0.20 -11.41
CA PRO A 188 -11.37 1.64 -11.36
C PRO A 188 -11.80 2.33 -12.65
N ARG A 189 -12.07 3.64 -12.56
CA ARG A 189 -12.32 4.49 -13.72
C ARG A 189 -11.18 5.48 -13.85
N GLU A 190 -10.53 5.46 -15.00
CA GLU A 190 -9.49 6.44 -15.33
C GLU A 190 -10.11 7.80 -15.65
N ASN A 191 -9.37 8.87 -15.37
CA ASN A 191 -9.74 10.25 -15.72
C ASN A 191 -8.53 11.03 -16.30
N ASP A 192 -8.67 12.34 -16.44
CA ASP A 192 -7.65 13.23 -17.01
C ASP A 192 -6.27 13.10 -16.33
N ILE A 193 -6.20 12.78 -15.04
CA ILE A 193 -4.92 12.52 -14.34
C ILE A 193 -4.27 11.24 -14.89
N ASP A 194 -5.04 10.18 -15.08
CA ASP A 194 -4.56 8.91 -15.65
C ASP A 194 -4.09 9.10 -17.10
N GLU A 195 -4.76 9.95 -17.87
CA GLU A 195 -4.36 10.31 -19.24
C GLU A 195 -3.07 11.13 -19.28
N GLU A 196 -2.92 12.12 -18.39
CA GLU A 196 -1.69 12.91 -18.25
C GLU A 196 -0.50 12.00 -17.91
N VAL A 197 -0.69 11.06 -16.97
CA VAL A 197 0.34 10.09 -16.61
C VAL A 197 0.72 9.24 -17.81
N ARG A 198 -0.25 8.74 -18.58
CA ARG A 198 0.03 7.96 -19.79
C ARG A 198 0.83 8.75 -20.81
N HIS A 199 0.49 10.01 -21.02
CA HIS A 199 1.23 10.91 -21.91
C HIS A 199 2.69 11.09 -21.47
N ASP A 200 2.92 11.27 -20.16
CA ASP A 200 4.28 11.39 -19.61
C ASP A 200 5.08 10.10 -19.79
N LEU A 201 4.48 8.94 -19.55
CA LEU A 201 5.12 7.64 -19.78
C LEU A 201 5.49 7.45 -21.26
N ASP A 202 4.61 7.82 -22.19
CA ASP A 202 4.88 7.77 -23.63
C ASP A 202 6.01 8.71 -24.03
N LYS A 203 6.08 9.89 -23.42
CA LYS A 203 7.16 10.84 -23.65
C LYS A 203 8.49 10.26 -23.16
N TRP A 204 8.54 9.64 -21.98
CA TRP A 204 9.77 9.06 -21.43
C TRP A 204 10.25 7.83 -22.19
N GLU A 205 9.36 7.00 -22.73
CA GLU A 205 9.78 5.90 -23.61
C GLU A 205 10.28 6.41 -24.97
N ARG A 206 9.60 7.39 -25.57
CA ARG A 206 10.02 7.96 -26.87
C ARG A 206 11.37 8.68 -26.81
N SER A 207 11.69 9.34 -25.70
CA SER A 207 13.00 9.98 -25.52
C SER A 207 14.12 8.99 -25.22
N GLY A 208 13.81 7.71 -24.96
CA GLY A 208 14.77 6.71 -24.48
C GLY A 208 15.18 6.92 -23.02
N ASP A 209 14.50 7.82 -22.29
CA ASP A 209 14.80 8.12 -20.89
C ASP A 209 14.49 6.94 -19.97
N VAL A 210 13.41 6.21 -20.26
CA VAL A 210 12.91 5.08 -19.47
C VAL A 210 12.44 3.98 -20.42
N SER A 211 12.52 2.73 -20.00
CA SER A 211 11.95 1.59 -20.73
C SER A 211 11.02 0.80 -19.83
N PHE A 212 9.85 0.42 -20.33
CA PHE A 212 8.88 -0.40 -19.61
C PHE A 212 8.71 -1.81 -20.22
N VAL A 213 8.00 -2.67 -19.48
CA VAL A 213 7.42 -3.93 -19.98
C VAL A 213 5.90 -3.89 -19.83
N GLY A 214 5.18 -4.61 -20.69
CA GLY A 214 3.73 -4.71 -20.62
C GLY A 214 2.99 -3.44 -21.02
N ARG A 215 1.69 -3.38 -20.71
CA ARG A 215 0.78 -2.29 -21.06
C ARG A 215 0.14 -1.72 -19.80
N ASP A 216 -0.23 -0.45 -19.81
CA ASP A 216 -0.73 0.28 -18.64
C ASP A 216 -2.25 0.35 -18.52
N GLY A 217 -3.00 0.07 -19.60
CA GLY A 217 -4.43 0.38 -19.65
C GLY A 217 -5.32 -0.77 -20.12
N PRO A 218 -6.60 -0.78 -19.66
CA PRO A 218 -7.13 0.04 -18.57
C PRO A 218 -6.63 -0.41 -17.18
N ARG A 219 -6.54 0.51 -16.21
CA ARG A 219 -6.13 0.22 -14.83
C ARG A 219 -7.00 -0.86 -14.21
N ARG A 220 -6.34 -1.80 -13.53
CA ARG A 220 -6.99 -2.87 -12.77
C ARG A 220 -7.08 -2.59 -11.27
N PHE A 221 -6.29 -1.66 -10.76
CA PHE A 221 -6.12 -1.41 -9.33
C PHE A 221 -6.43 0.04 -8.99
N PRO A 222 -7.03 0.33 -7.82
CA PRO A 222 -7.31 1.68 -7.34
C PRO A 222 -6.10 2.61 -7.25
N ALA A 223 -6.28 3.87 -7.65
CA ALA A 223 -5.28 4.94 -7.54
C ALA A 223 -5.65 5.97 -6.46
N SER A 224 -6.91 6.02 -6.01
CA SER A 224 -7.32 6.91 -4.92
C SER A 224 -7.87 6.14 -3.73
N ARG A 225 -7.89 6.77 -2.56
CA ARG A 225 -8.50 6.18 -1.35
C ARG A 225 -9.97 5.83 -1.57
N ARG A 226 -10.72 6.70 -2.26
CA ARG A 226 -12.13 6.46 -2.60
C ARG A 226 -12.31 5.19 -3.43
N GLU A 227 -11.48 5.00 -4.47
CA GLU A 227 -11.51 3.77 -5.27
C GLU A 227 -11.09 2.54 -4.45
N ALA A 228 -10.12 2.70 -3.54
CA ALA A 228 -9.63 1.61 -2.72
C ALA A 228 -10.67 1.12 -1.70
N LEU A 229 -11.39 2.05 -1.06
CA LEU A 229 -12.52 1.73 -0.18
C LEU A 229 -13.67 1.04 -0.94
N ALA A 230 -13.96 1.48 -2.17
CA ALA A 230 -14.95 0.82 -3.02
C ALA A 230 -14.53 -0.62 -3.39
N ALA A 231 -13.23 -0.84 -3.64
CA ALA A 231 -12.68 -2.17 -3.87
C ALA A 231 -12.75 -3.05 -2.63
N LEU A 232 -12.40 -2.52 -1.44
CA LEU A 232 -12.50 -3.22 -0.17
C LEU A 232 -13.95 -3.65 0.10
N HIS A 233 -14.88 -2.69 0.05
CA HIS A 233 -16.31 -2.96 0.24
C HIS A 233 -16.83 -4.02 -0.74
N ARG A 234 -16.45 -3.94 -2.03
CA ARG A 234 -16.85 -4.93 -3.04
C ARG A 234 -16.30 -6.32 -2.71
N PHE A 235 -15.09 -6.41 -2.18
CA PHE A 235 -14.50 -7.68 -1.78
C PHE A 235 -15.23 -8.26 -0.57
N THR A 236 -15.33 -7.52 0.53
CA THR A 236 -15.88 -8.02 1.79
C THR A 236 -17.35 -8.41 1.65
N THR A 237 -18.17 -7.56 1.03
CA THR A 237 -19.62 -7.79 0.92
C THR A 237 -20.04 -8.76 -0.18
N ARG A 238 -19.19 -9.08 -1.18
CA ARG A 238 -19.59 -9.86 -2.37
C ARG A 238 -18.69 -11.02 -2.73
N ARG A 239 -17.46 -11.07 -2.24
CA ARG A 239 -16.43 -12.02 -2.72
C ARG A 239 -15.73 -12.77 -1.60
N LEU A 240 -15.68 -12.22 -0.39
CA LEU A 240 -14.98 -12.81 0.76
C LEU A 240 -15.48 -14.22 1.09
N ALA A 241 -16.80 -14.45 1.04
CA ALA A 241 -17.39 -15.77 1.29
C ALA A 241 -16.84 -16.88 0.36
N GLY A 242 -16.43 -16.53 -0.85
CA GLY A 242 -15.83 -17.47 -1.82
C GLY A 242 -14.30 -17.55 -1.76
N PHE A 243 -13.64 -16.83 -0.84
CA PHE A 243 -12.18 -16.70 -0.80
C PHE A 243 -11.48 -18.00 -0.40
N GLY A 244 -11.90 -18.63 0.70
CA GLY A 244 -11.18 -19.75 1.31
C GLY A 244 -11.14 -21.01 0.43
N ALA A 245 -12.30 -21.57 0.08
CA ALA A 245 -12.41 -22.90 -0.54
C ALA A 245 -11.45 -23.12 -1.74
N HIS A 246 -11.30 -22.12 -2.60
CA HIS A 246 -10.52 -22.20 -3.84
C HIS A 246 -9.28 -21.30 -3.82
N GLU A 247 -8.70 -20.99 -2.65
CA GLU A 247 -7.58 -20.05 -2.51
C GLU A 247 -6.35 -20.49 -3.31
N ASP A 248 -6.10 -21.81 -3.36
CA ASP A 248 -4.98 -22.43 -4.09
C ASP A 248 -5.33 -22.85 -5.54
N ALA A 249 -6.57 -22.63 -5.98
CA ALA A 249 -7.01 -23.03 -7.32
C ALA A 249 -6.34 -22.17 -8.40
N MET A 250 -6.30 -22.68 -9.63
CA MET A 250 -5.90 -21.90 -10.81
C MET A 250 -6.80 -22.24 -12.00
N LEU A 251 -7.41 -21.22 -12.60
CA LEU A 251 -8.25 -21.36 -13.79
C LEU A 251 -7.75 -20.43 -14.90
N ALA A 252 -7.43 -20.99 -16.07
CA ALA A 252 -6.82 -20.23 -17.16
C ALA A 252 -7.68 -19.05 -17.67
N ALA A 253 -9.01 -19.19 -17.59
CA ALA A 253 -9.95 -18.16 -18.02
C ALA A 253 -10.40 -17.22 -16.87
N ASP A 254 -9.97 -17.49 -15.63
CA ASP A 254 -10.29 -16.69 -14.46
C ASP A 254 -9.01 -16.35 -13.67
N PRO A 255 -8.30 -15.29 -14.06
CA PRO A 255 -7.03 -14.90 -13.44
C PRO A 255 -7.19 -14.22 -12.08
N VAL A 256 -8.42 -14.07 -11.57
CA VAL A 256 -8.69 -13.36 -10.32
C VAL A 256 -9.39 -14.27 -9.30
N MET A 257 -10.27 -15.16 -9.75
CA MET A 257 -11.05 -16.05 -8.88
C MET A 257 -11.73 -15.23 -7.78
N SER A 258 -11.60 -15.63 -6.52
CA SER A 258 -12.15 -14.92 -5.37
C SER A 258 -11.18 -13.93 -4.70
N HIS A 259 -9.97 -13.74 -5.23
CA HIS A 259 -8.98 -12.87 -4.60
C HIS A 259 -9.44 -11.41 -4.52
N SER A 260 -8.95 -10.70 -3.50
CA SER A 260 -9.37 -9.33 -3.16
C SER A 260 -8.87 -8.27 -4.12
N LEU A 261 -7.72 -8.50 -4.77
CA LEU A 261 -6.99 -7.51 -5.57
C LEU A 261 -6.60 -6.22 -4.80
N LEU A 262 -6.55 -6.26 -3.46
CA LEU A 262 -6.28 -5.10 -2.61
C LEU A 262 -4.78 -4.85 -2.35
N SER A 263 -3.89 -5.75 -2.77
CA SER A 263 -2.45 -5.66 -2.47
C SER A 263 -1.82 -4.35 -2.98
N ALA A 264 -2.22 -3.87 -4.14
CA ALA A 264 -1.74 -2.59 -4.66
C ALA A 264 -2.21 -1.41 -3.80
N SER A 265 -3.45 -1.42 -3.32
CA SER A 265 -4.00 -0.37 -2.47
C SER A 265 -3.36 -0.36 -1.08
N LEU A 266 -3.14 -1.53 -0.48
CA LEU A 266 -2.40 -1.67 0.78
C LEU A 266 -0.96 -1.17 0.63
N ASN A 267 -0.26 -1.60 -0.42
CA ASN A 267 1.16 -1.25 -0.63
C ASN A 267 1.37 0.21 -1.08
N LEU A 268 0.34 0.89 -1.59
CA LEU A 268 0.38 2.34 -1.83
C LEU A 268 -0.04 3.14 -0.60
N GLY A 269 -0.46 2.46 0.47
CA GLY A 269 -0.99 3.08 1.66
C GLY A 269 -2.40 3.64 1.51
N LEU A 270 -3.09 3.38 0.40
CA LEU A 270 -4.47 3.85 0.16
C LEU A 270 -5.46 3.22 1.13
N LEU A 271 -5.16 1.99 1.57
CA LEU A 271 -5.85 1.28 2.64
C LEU A 271 -4.91 1.05 3.83
N ASP A 272 -5.46 1.15 5.04
CA ASP A 272 -4.85 0.66 6.27
C ASP A 272 -5.09 -0.87 6.40
N PRO A 273 -4.11 -1.67 6.81
CA PRO A 273 -4.36 -3.07 7.12
C PRO A 273 -5.43 -3.28 8.20
N ALA A 274 -5.52 -2.40 9.21
CA ALA A 274 -6.51 -2.50 10.28
C ALA A 274 -7.94 -2.41 9.73
N GLU A 275 -8.25 -1.39 8.91
CA GLU A 275 -9.58 -1.23 8.32
C GLU A 275 -9.97 -2.39 7.40
N CYS A 276 -8.98 -3.08 6.81
CA CYS A 276 -9.25 -4.26 5.98
C CYS A 276 -9.60 -5.49 6.80
N VAL A 277 -8.92 -5.69 7.94
CA VAL A 277 -9.19 -6.83 8.83
C VAL A 277 -10.51 -6.62 9.58
N GLU A 278 -10.71 -5.44 10.17
CA GLU A 278 -11.96 -5.08 10.85
C GLU A 278 -13.16 -5.31 9.93
N ARG A 279 -13.08 -4.83 8.69
CA ARG A 279 -14.17 -5.01 7.73
C ARG A 279 -14.39 -6.47 7.30
N ALA A 280 -13.37 -7.31 7.35
CA ALA A 280 -13.52 -8.73 7.05
C ALA A 280 -14.11 -9.51 8.24
N GLU A 281 -13.93 -9.02 9.47
CA GLU A 281 -14.46 -9.62 10.69
C GLU A 281 -15.93 -9.23 10.94
N GLU A 282 -16.36 -8.04 10.52
CA GLU A 282 -17.74 -7.55 10.65
C GLU A 282 -18.75 -8.22 9.69
N GLU A 283 -18.29 -8.88 8.62
CA GLU A 283 -19.13 -9.52 7.58
C GLU A 283 -19.32 -11.01 7.84
#